data_AF-A0A957NUP8-F1
#
_entry.id   AF-A0A957NUP8-F1
#
_cell.length_a   1.000
_cell.length_b   1.000
_cell.length_c   1.000
_cell.angle_alpha   90.00
_cell.angle_beta   90.00
_cell.angle_gamma   90.00
#
_symmetry.space_group_name_H-M   'P 1'
#
loop_
_entity.id
_entity.type
_entity.pdbx_description
1 polymer ?
#
loop_
_entity_poly.entity_id
_entity_poly.type
_entity_poly.pdbx_seq_one_letter_code
_entity_poly.pdbx_strand_id
1 'polypeptide(L)'
;PKPNAMTPLHEAINMHQTELVAALLERGANVNATAHGGQTPLHYAVHKNSPRAAELLLKAGAQVDARDASRRTAIDWAVAYDRPILVELLTAHGAAKPKAYKAMRRAETAPMPDGRRVPVGSAVMGRVLNGHGEAVNGDSLADAIHVPVYRPTPSGQSPILATGIKIIDLFAPIKRGGHNALFTSSVGVGKMVVLGQLVQRMVAQHGGCAVCMGLNRGGFTGESLMLGWRDLTADGQLLTENVVCVYGDIEDDATARLQVAETGLTIAEQLRQEGRNVLLLVDDMLALSKDVLPYLRANAVATPEAAITLLYDGPHTPGLEPDAYAHLDTIMAFDRGRANQMLYPAIDPLR
;
A
#
# COMPACT_ATOMS: atom_id res chain seq x y z
N PRO A 1 6.83 -20.96 -41.43
CA PRO A 1 6.13 -20.61 -40.17
C PRO A 1 6.74 -21.37 -38.98
N LYS A 2 7.61 -20.72 -38.19
CA LYS A 2 8.34 -21.39 -37.10
C LYS A 2 7.48 -21.49 -35.82
N PRO A 3 7.57 -22.61 -35.09
CA PRO A 3 6.73 -22.95 -33.93
C PRO A 3 7.13 -22.14 -32.69
N ASN A 4 6.14 -21.77 -31.87
CA ASN A 4 6.22 -21.18 -30.52
C ASN A 4 7.56 -20.51 -30.14
N ALA A 5 7.75 -19.24 -30.51
CA ALA A 5 8.94 -18.44 -30.19
C ALA A 5 9.14 -18.14 -28.67
N MET A 6 8.30 -18.68 -27.78
CA MET A 6 8.47 -18.52 -26.33
C MET A 6 9.57 -19.45 -25.81
N THR A 7 10.53 -18.87 -25.09
CA THR A 7 11.56 -19.64 -24.38
C THR A 7 11.05 -20.09 -23.00
N PRO A 8 11.69 -21.08 -22.36
CA PRO A 8 11.37 -21.44 -20.98
C PRO A 8 11.42 -20.25 -20.00
N LEU A 9 12.29 -19.27 -20.27
CA LEU A 9 12.37 -18.04 -19.49
C LEU A 9 11.11 -17.17 -19.63
N HIS A 10 10.49 -17.12 -20.82
CA HIS A 10 9.21 -16.43 -21.00
C HIS A 10 8.08 -17.15 -20.25
N GLU A 11 8.04 -18.48 -20.32
CA GLU A 11 7.01 -19.26 -19.65
C GLU A 11 7.12 -19.18 -18.13
N ALA A 12 8.34 -19.24 -17.57
CA ALA A 12 8.57 -19.08 -16.13
C ALA A 12 8.03 -17.72 -15.62
N ILE A 13 8.22 -16.65 -16.40
CA ILE A 13 7.66 -15.32 -16.08
C ILE A 13 6.14 -15.31 -16.23
N ASN A 14 5.60 -15.93 -17.29
CA ASN A 14 4.17 -16.04 -17.53
C ASN A 14 3.44 -16.78 -16.40
N MET A 15 4.10 -17.78 -15.79
CA MET A 15 3.62 -18.57 -14.66
C MET A 15 3.99 -17.97 -13.29
N HIS A 16 4.60 -16.78 -13.23
CA HIS A 16 5.03 -16.10 -11.99
C HIS A 16 6.03 -16.90 -11.12
N GLN A 17 6.81 -17.82 -11.70
CA GLN A 17 7.77 -18.66 -10.97
C GLN A 17 9.16 -17.99 -10.91
N THR A 18 9.37 -17.11 -9.93
CA THR A 18 10.59 -16.28 -9.86
C THR A 18 11.85 -17.08 -9.52
N GLU A 19 11.72 -18.17 -8.77
CA GLU A 19 12.82 -19.11 -8.48
C GLU A 19 13.27 -19.82 -9.76
N LEU A 20 12.33 -20.23 -10.61
CA LEU A 20 12.63 -20.83 -11.90
C LEU A 20 13.29 -19.83 -12.85
N VAL A 21 12.85 -18.56 -12.83
CA VAL A 21 13.52 -17.46 -13.56
C VAL A 21 14.98 -17.33 -13.12
N ALA A 22 15.25 -17.29 -11.82
CA ALA A 22 16.63 -17.21 -11.30
C ALA A 22 17.47 -18.41 -11.74
N ALA A 23 16.96 -19.63 -11.58
CA ALA A 23 17.67 -20.86 -11.96
C ALA A 23 17.96 -20.92 -13.48
N LEU A 24 17.03 -20.47 -14.31
CA LEU A 24 17.24 -20.43 -15.76
C LEU A 24 18.33 -19.42 -16.15
N LEU A 25 18.35 -18.25 -15.51
CA LEU A 25 19.38 -17.23 -15.75
C LEU A 25 20.76 -17.70 -15.32
N GLU A 26 20.88 -18.35 -14.16
CA GLU A 26 22.14 -18.97 -13.69
C GLU A 26 22.67 -20.05 -14.64
N ARG A 27 21.75 -20.77 -15.30
CA ARG A 27 22.08 -21.79 -16.32
C ARG A 27 22.38 -21.19 -17.70
N GLY A 28 22.46 -19.86 -17.82
CA GLY A 28 22.83 -19.17 -19.05
C GLY A 28 21.67 -19.00 -20.05
N ALA A 29 20.41 -19.02 -19.58
CA ALA A 29 19.29 -18.66 -20.43
C ALA A 29 19.49 -17.27 -21.04
N ASN A 30 19.21 -17.13 -22.34
CA ASN A 30 19.33 -15.84 -23.01
C ASN A 30 18.29 -14.85 -22.47
N VAL A 31 18.75 -13.93 -21.63
CA VAL A 31 17.96 -12.88 -20.98
C VAL A 31 17.29 -11.92 -21.97
N ASN A 32 17.81 -11.83 -23.19
CA ASN A 32 17.32 -10.96 -24.27
C ASN A 32 16.67 -11.75 -25.42
N ALA A 33 16.31 -13.02 -25.19
CA ALA A 33 15.58 -13.80 -26.19
C ALA A 33 14.29 -13.08 -26.60
N THR A 34 13.88 -13.18 -27.86
CA THR A 34 12.66 -12.54 -28.34
C THR A 34 11.57 -13.57 -28.63
N ALA A 35 10.38 -13.33 -28.12
CA ALA A 35 9.16 -14.07 -28.42
C ALA A 35 8.36 -13.41 -29.55
N HIS A 36 7.08 -13.79 -29.69
CA HIS A 36 6.20 -13.22 -30.70
C HIS A 36 6.11 -11.69 -30.56
N GLY A 37 6.15 -10.98 -31.69
CA GLY A 37 6.15 -9.53 -31.70
C GLY A 37 7.42 -8.89 -31.15
N GLY A 38 8.56 -9.60 -31.12
CA GLY A 38 9.85 -9.04 -30.70
C GLY A 38 9.96 -8.77 -29.20
N GLN A 39 9.03 -9.31 -28.40
CA GLN A 39 8.96 -9.07 -26.97
C GLN A 39 10.07 -9.84 -26.25
N THR A 40 10.78 -9.18 -25.35
CA THR A 40 11.81 -9.80 -24.50
C THR A 40 11.22 -10.31 -23.18
N PRO A 41 11.94 -11.14 -22.40
CA PRO A 41 11.57 -11.49 -21.04
C PRO A 41 11.23 -10.26 -20.18
N LEU A 42 11.95 -9.15 -20.37
CA LEU A 42 11.68 -7.91 -19.64
C LEU A 42 10.32 -7.29 -20.00
N HIS A 43 9.89 -7.36 -21.26
CA HIS A 43 8.53 -6.96 -21.66
C HIS A 43 7.47 -7.84 -20.98
N TYR A 44 7.72 -9.15 -20.90
CA TYR A 44 6.82 -10.08 -20.23
C TYR A 44 6.77 -9.84 -18.72
N ALA A 45 7.91 -9.60 -18.06
CA ALA A 45 7.95 -9.28 -16.64
C ALA A 45 7.15 -8.00 -16.35
N VAL A 46 7.27 -7.00 -17.24
CA VAL A 46 6.45 -5.79 -17.18
C VAL A 46 4.99 -6.12 -17.41
N HIS A 47 4.61 -6.88 -18.44
CA HIS A 47 3.23 -7.29 -18.75
C HIS A 47 2.55 -8.15 -17.69
N LYS A 48 3.33 -8.92 -16.93
CA LYS A 48 2.87 -9.74 -15.80
C LYS A 48 2.95 -9.05 -14.44
N ASN A 49 3.42 -7.81 -14.40
CA ASN A 49 3.53 -7.00 -13.18
C ASN A 49 4.39 -7.71 -12.14
N SER A 50 5.55 -8.21 -12.58
CA SER A 50 6.48 -8.91 -11.70
C SER A 50 7.77 -8.10 -11.54
N PRO A 51 7.82 -7.14 -10.60
CA PRO A 51 9.03 -6.37 -10.28
C PRO A 51 10.21 -7.28 -9.95
N ARG A 52 9.96 -8.39 -9.25
CA ARG A 52 11.01 -9.33 -8.87
C ARG A 52 11.62 -10.05 -10.07
N ALA A 53 10.80 -10.51 -11.02
CA ALA A 53 11.32 -11.08 -12.27
C ALA A 53 12.07 -10.02 -13.09
N ALA A 54 11.53 -8.79 -13.19
CA ALA A 54 12.20 -7.68 -13.87
C ALA A 54 13.56 -7.36 -13.24
N GLU A 55 13.67 -7.34 -11.92
CA GLU A 55 14.92 -7.11 -11.20
C GLU A 55 15.96 -8.20 -11.48
N LEU A 56 15.55 -9.48 -11.46
CA LEU A 56 16.43 -10.61 -11.79
C LEU A 56 16.95 -10.51 -13.22
N LEU A 57 16.07 -10.19 -14.17
CA LEU A 57 16.44 -10.00 -15.58
C LEU A 57 17.42 -8.85 -15.76
N LEU A 58 17.17 -7.69 -15.12
CA LEU A 58 18.04 -6.53 -15.18
C LEU A 58 19.43 -6.83 -14.59
N LYS A 59 19.50 -7.51 -13.45
CA LYS A 59 20.76 -7.97 -12.85
C LYS A 59 21.52 -8.96 -13.75
N ALA A 60 20.80 -9.77 -14.52
CA ALA A 60 21.36 -10.70 -15.49
C ALA A 60 21.73 -10.04 -16.85
N GLY A 61 21.65 -8.70 -16.96
CA GLY A 61 22.05 -7.97 -18.17
C GLY A 61 20.95 -7.86 -19.24
N ALA A 62 19.68 -7.87 -18.85
CA ALA A 62 18.58 -7.54 -19.75
C ALA A 62 18.77 -6.14 -20.36
N GLN A 63 18.58 -6.04 -21.68
CA GLN A 63 18.60 -4.77 -22.40
C GLN A 63 17.34 -3.97 -22.04
N VAL A 64 17.54 -2.93 -21.21
CA VAL A 64 16.46 -2.09 -20.70
C VAL A 64 15.71 -1.35 -21.82
N ASP A 65 16.41 -0.96 -22.87
CA ASP A 65 15.87 -0.21 -24.02
C ASP A 65 15.56 -1.10 -25.23
N ALA A 66 15.51 -2.43 -25.06
CA ALA A 66 15.09 -3.34 -26.12
C ALA A 66 13.68 -2.98 -26.59
N ARG A 67 13.45 -3.08 -27.90
CA ARG A 67 12.18 -2.68 -28.52
C ARG A 67 11.43 -3.87 -29.09
N ASP A 68 10.14 -3.93 -28.80
CA ASP A 68 9.21 -4.84 -29.45
C ASP A 68 8.98 -4.45 -30.94
N ALA A 69 8.20 -5.26 -31.66
CA ALA A 69 7.86 -5.04 -33.07
C ALA A 69 7.09 -3.72 -33.30
N SER A 70 6.44 -3.19 -32.26
CA SER A 70 5.76 -1.89 -32.26
C SER A 70 6.69 -0.74 -31.85
N ARG A 71 8.00 -1.00 -31.76
CA ARG A 71 9.05 -0.06 -31.32
C ARG A 71 8.90 0.43 -29.88
N ARG A 72 8.13 -0.26 -29.05
CA ARG A 72 7.94 0.07 -27.62
C ARG A 72 8.97 -0.66 -26.79
N THR A 73 9.45 0.01 -25.75
CA THR A 73 10.35 -0.53 -24.73
C THR A 73 9.57 -1.11 -23.55
N ALA A 74 10.26 -1.79 -22.64
CA ALA A 74 9.68 -2.27 -21.40
C ALA A 74 9.10 -1.11 -20.55
N ILE A 75 9.73 0.08 -20.54
CA ILE A 75 9.20 1.24 -19.81
C ILE A 75 7.94 1.80 -20.48
N ASP A 76 7.85 1.77 -21.81
CA ASP A 76 6.62 2.19 -22.52
C ASP A 76 5.44 1.29 -22.17
N TRP A 77 5.67 -0.02 -22.00
CA TRP A 77 4.66 -0.95 -21.49
C TRP A 77 4.30 -0.65 -20.04
N ALA A 78 5.30 -0.38 -19.18
CA ALA A 78 5.06 -0.07 -17.78
C ALA A 78 4.19 1.19 -17.62
N VAL A 79 4.40 2.20 -18.47
CA VAL A 79 3.57 3.41 -18.52
C VAL A 79 2.18 3.10 -19.09
N ALA A 80 2.08 2.39 -20.20
CA ALA A 80 0.80 2.09 -20.85
C ALA A 80 -0.13 1.22 -20.00
N TYR A 81 0.44 0.40 -19.10
CA TYR A 81 -0.31 -0.45 -18.18
C TYR A 81 -0.34 0.08 -16.72
N ASP A 82 0.08 1.33 -16.49
CA ASP A 82 0.11 1.96 -15.16
C ASP A 82 0.82 1.13 -14.07
N ARG A 83 2.12 0.87 -14.27
CA ARG A 83 2.96 0.06 -13.37
C ARG A 83 4.08 0.91 -12.77
N PRO A 84 3.78 1.78 -11.80
CA PRO A 84 4.73 2.80 -11.31
C PRO A 84 6.01 2.20 -10.71
N ILE A 85 5.89 1.08 -9.99
CA ILE A 85 7.04 0.37 -9.40
C ILE A 85 8.01 -0.09 -10.51
N LEU A 86 7.47 -0.63 -11.60
CA LEU A 86 8.28 -1.08 -12.74
C LEU A 86 8.89 0.10 -13.50
N VAL A 87 8.20 1.24 -13.60
CA VAL A 87 8.77 2.46 -14.17
C VAL A 87 9.98 2.93 -13.36
N GLU A 88 9.88 2.97 -12.04
CA GLU A 88 11.01 3.37 -11.18
C GLU A 88 12.15 2.35 -11.24
N LEU A 89 11.86 1.05 -11.21
CA LEU A 89 12.86 -0.01 -11.33
C LEU A 89 13.64 0.08 -12.65
N LEU A 90 12.94 0.26 -13.77
CA LEU A 90 13.55 0.40 -15.10
C LEU A 90 14.37 1.69 -15.20
N THR A 91 13.87 2.79 -14.63
CA THR A 91 14.61 4.07 -14.62
C THR A 91 15.89 3.96 -13.81
N ALA A 92 15.86 3.29 -12.66
CA ALA A 92 17.05 3.04 -11.83
C ALA A 92 18.12 2.25 -12.59
N HIS A 93 17.73 1.47 -13.59
CA HIS A 93 18.63 0.71 -14.47
C HIS A 93 18.88 1.39 -15.83
N GLY A 94 18.62 2.70 -15.93
CA GLY A 94 19.02 3.53 -17.08
C GLY A 94 17.93 3.78 -18.13
N ALA A 95 16.70 3.28 -17.95
CA ALA A 95 15.61 3.57 -18.88
C ALA A 95 15.24 5.06 -18.89
N ALA A 96 15.08 5.64 -20.08
CA ALA A 96 14.61 7.02 -20.20
C ALA A 96 13.11 7.12 -19.92
N LYS A 97 12.71 7.87 -18.87
CA LYS A 97 11.30 8.16 -18.57
C LYS A 97 10.61 8.84 -19.76
N PRO A 98 9.50 8.29 -20.31
CA PRO A 98 8.76 8.93 -21.40
C PRO A 98 8.27 10.33 -21.04
N LYS A 99 8.20 11.25 -22.01
CA LYS A 99 7.67 12.62 -21.78
C LYS A 99 6.23 12.59 -21.25
N ALA A 100 5.40 11.66 -21.77
CA ALA A 100 4.04 11.43 -21.30
C ALA A 100 4.00 11.03 -19.81
N TYR A 101 4.94 10.21 -19.35
CA TYR A 101 5.06 9.84 -17.93
C TYR A 101 5.40 11.04 -17.04
N LYS A 102 6.30 11.94 -17.47
CA LYS A 102 6.59 13.18 -16.72
C LYS A 102 5.40 14.13 -16.63
N ALA A 103 4.61 14.23 -17.70
CA ALA A 103 3.40 15.06 -17.74
C ALA A 103 2.26 14.45 -16.91
N MET A 104 2.05 13.13 -17.04
CA MET A 104 1.12 12.34 -16.22
C MET A 104 1.45 12.46 -14.73
N ARG A 105 2.73 12.25 -14.34
CA ARG A 105 3.17 12.47 -12.96
C ARG A 105 3.02 13.91 -12.48
N ARG A 106 3.34 14.91 -13.30
CA ARG A 106 3.12 16.32 -12.91
C ARG A 106 1.64 16.62 -12.64
N ALA A 107 0.73 16.01 -13.41
CA ALA A 107 -0.70 16.12 -13.22
C ALA A 107 -1.22 15.31 -12.02
N GLU A 108 -0.60 14.17 -11.69
CA GLU A 108 -0.90 13.39 -10.49
C GLU A 108 -0.40 14.08 -9.21
N THR A 109 0.77 14.73 -9.23
CA THR A 109 1.32 15.47 -8.09
C THR A 109 0.75 16.88 -7.93
N ALA A 110 -0.16 17.30 -8.80
CA ALA A 110 -0.85 18.58 -8.65
C ALA A 110 -1.97 18.42 -7.60
N PRO A 111 -2.29 19.49 -6.83
CA PRO A 111 -3.56 19.57 -6.14
C PRO A 111 -4.70 19.06 -7.01
N MET A 112 -5.62 18.26 -6.45
CA MET A 112 -6.84 17.91 -7.19
C MET A 112 -7.48 19.21 -7.74
N PRO A 113 -8.01 19.19 -8.99
CA PRO A 113 -8.53 20.40 -9.64
C PRO A 113 -9.70 21.05 -8.89
N ASP A 114 -10.32 20.32 -7.95
CA ASP A 114 -11.48 20.74 -7.18
C ASP A 114 -11.17 21.83 -6.14
N GLY A 115 -9.89 22.11 -5.88
CA GLY A 115 -9.46 23.13 -4.93
C GLY A 115 -9.79 22.78 -3.47
N ARG A 116 -10.20 21.54 -3.19
CA ARG A 116 -10.53 21.09 -1.83
C ARG A 116 -9.27 21.09 -0.98
N ARG A 117 -9.39 21.62 0.24
CA ARG A 117 -8.29 21.71 1.19
C ARG A 117 -8.69 21.04 2.49
N VAL A 118 -7.76 20.32 3.10
CA VAL A 118 -7.99 19.57 4.32
C VAL A 118 -7.04 20.04 5.42
N PRO A 119 -7.47 20.07 6.69
CA PRO A 119 -6.60 20.43 7.79
C PRO A 119 -5.53 19.36 8.00
N VAL A 120 -4.33 19.78 8.34
CA VAL A 120 -3.17 18.90 8.52
C VAL A 120 -2.25 19.38 9.66
N GLY A 121 -1.19 18.61 9.92
CA GLY A 121 -0.19 18.91 10.96
C GLY A 121 -0.61 18.41 12.34
N SER A 122 0.05 18.92 13.38
CA SER A 122 -0.21 18.47 14.76
C SER A 122 -1.63 18.76 15.26
N ALA A 123 -2.32 19.76 14.71
CA ALA A 123 -3.67 20.15 15.13
C ALA A 123 -4.74 19.06 14.92
N VAL A 124 -4.53 18.16 13.95
CA VAL A 124 -5.46 17.05 13.68
C VAL A 124 -5.21 15.82 14.55
N MET A 125 -4.10 15.77 15.26
CA MET A 125 -3.77 14.64 16.13
C MET A 125 -4.75 14.57 17.31
N GLY A 126 -5.18 13.36 17.67
CA GLY A 126 -6.21 13.14 18.67
C GLY A 126 -7.64 13.35 18.19
N ARG A 127 -7.86 13.64 16.90
CA ARG A 127 -9.18 13.99 16.35
C ARG A 127 -9.81 12.90 15.51
N VAL A 128 -11.12 12.98 15.42
CA VAL A 128 -11.98 12.25 14.48
C VAL A 128 -12.53 13.30 13.52
N LEU A 129 -12.30 13.11 12.23
CA LEU A 129 -12.69 14.01 11.16
C LEU A 129 -13.68 13.30 10.23
N ASN A 130 -14.50 14.08 9.52
CA ASN A 130 -15.29 13.58 8.40
C ASN A 130 -14.52 13.62 7.07
N GLY A 131 -15.15 13.18 5.97
CA GLY A 131 -14.55 13.21 4.63
C GLY A 131 -14.15 14.61 4.13
N HIS A 132 -14.73 15.67 4.67
CA HIS A 132 -14.37 17.07 4.35
C HIS A 132 -13.20 17.60 5.20
N GLY A 133 -12.77 16.85 6.22
CA GLY A 133 -11.74 17.27 7.17
C GLY A 133 -12.29 18.06 8.36
N GLU A 134 -13.60 18.16 8.52
CA GLU A 134 -14.21 18.84 9.67
C GLU A 134 -14.13 17.95 10.91
N ALA A 135 -13.83 18.55 12.05
CA ALA A 135 -13.74 17.84 13.32
C ALA A 135 -15.12 17.39 13.78
N VAL A 136 -15.27 16.08 13.98
CA VAL A 136 -16.42 15.45 14.65
C VAL A 136 -16.30 15.61 16.16
N ASN A 137 -15.07 15.62 16.68
CA ASN A 137 -14.77 15.81 18.10
C ASN A 137 -13.78 16.95 18.39
N GLY A 138 -13.87 17.49 19.60
CA GLY A 138 -13.06 18.63 20.05
C GLY A 138 -13.46 19.94 19.36
N ASP A 139 -12.55 20.91 19.36
CA ASP A 139 -12.80 22.24 18.82
C ASP A 139 -12.89 22.26 17.28
N SER A 140 -13.22 23.42 16.72
CA SER A 140 -13.11 23.63 15.28
C SER A 140 -11.63 23.58 14.83
N LEU A 141 -11.40 23.17 13.59
CA LEU A 141 -10.09 23.19 12.93
C LEU A 141 -9.94 24.33 11.92
N ALA A 142 -10.84 25.33 11.93
CA ALA A 142 -10.85 26.43 10.96
C ALA A 142 -9.50 27.18 10.87
N ASP A 143 -8.81 27.35 12.01
CA ASP A 143 -7.52 28.05 12.09
C ASP A 143 -6.31 27.13 11.83
N ALA A 144 -6.53 25.83 11.60
CA ALA A 144 -5.47 24.89 11.28
C ALA A 144 -4.89 25.18 9.88
N ILE A 145 -3.69 24.67 9.63
CA ILE A 145 -3.09 24.72 8.30
C ILE A 145 -3.92 23.79 7.39
N HIS A 146 -4.47 24.37 6.33
CA HIS A 146 -5.17 23.60 5.30
C HIS A 146 -4.29 23.48 4.07
N VAL A 147 -4.14 22.26 3.56
CA VAL A 147 -3.40 21.98 2.33
C VAL A 147 -4.33 21.41 1.28
N PRO A 148 -4.08 21.66 -0.02
CA PRO A 148 -4.87 21.03 -1.07
C PRO A 148 -4.77 19.51 -1.01
N VAL A 149 -5.87 18.83 -1.37
CA VAL A 149 -5.88 17.37 -1.50
C VAL A 149 -4.82 16.92 -2.49
N TYR A 150 -4.00 15.96 -2.09
CA TYR A 150 -2.81 15.54 -2.83
C TYR A 150 -2.89 14.05 -3.24
N ARG A 151 -2.16 13.68 -4.29
CA ARG A 151 -1.83 12.27 -4.60
C ARG A 151 -0.33 12.05 -4.39
N PRO A 152 0.04 11.24 -3.38
CA PRO A 152 1.40 10.78 -3.17
C PRO A 152 2.10 10.29 -4.43
N THR A 153 3.40 10.53 -4.49
CA THR A 153 4.26 9.99 -5.53
C THR A 153 4.74 8.61 -5.09
N PRO A 154 4.39 7.51 -5.79
CA PRO A 154 4.88 6.20 -5.40
C PRO A 154 6.42 6.19 -5.41
N SER A 155 7.01 5.72 -4.32
CA SER A 155 8.46 5.62 -4.12
C SER A 155 8.84 4.20 -3.70
N GLY A 156 10.13 3.88 -3.72
CA GLY A 156 10.62 2.51 -3.54
C GLY A 156 10.23 1.91 -2.18
N GLN A 157 10.09 0.59 -2.13
CA GLN A 157 9.82 -0.16 -0.90
C GLN A 157 11.11 -0.39 -0.08
N SER A 158 10.99 -0.36 1.24
CA SER A 158 12.04 -0.60 2.24
C SER A 158 11.78 -1.97 2.91
N PRO A 159 12.79 -2.71 3.41
CA PRO A 159 12.69 -4.16 3.52
C PRO A 159 11.57 -4.63 4.45
N ILE A 160 11.52 -4.20 5.72
CA ILE A 160 10.54 -4.66 6.73
C ILE A 160 10.33 -3.57 7.80
N LEU A 161 9.10 -3.39 8.27
CA LEU A 161 8.75 -2.65 9.48
C LEU A 161 8.76 -3.63 10.67
N ALA A 162 9.73 -3.52 11.56
CA ALA A 162 9.80 -4.36 12.75
C ALA A 162 8.69 -4.00 13.74
N THR A 163 7.78 -4.94 14.02
CA THR A 163 6.61 -4.72 14.87
C THR A 163 6.86 -5.10 16.33
N GLY A 164 7.85 -5.96 16.60
CA GLY A 164 8.07 -6.58 17.90
C GLY A 164 7.02 -7.65 18.24
N ILE A 165 6.14 -8.01 17.30
CA ILE A 165 5.13 -9.05 17.44
C ILE A 165 5.66 -10.30 16.73
N LYS A 166 6.11 -11.28 17.52
CA LYS A 166 6.84 -12.46 17.02
C LYS A 166 6.19 -13.14 15.81
N ILE A 167 4.87 -13.36 15.84
CA ILE A 167 4.19 -14.06 14.75
C ILE A 167 4.16 -13.23 13.46
N ILE A 168 4.09 -11.91 13.58
CA ILE A 168 4.12 -10.99 12.44
C ILE A 168 5.55 -10.92 11.91
N ASP A 169 6.52 -10.57 12.76
CA ASP A 169 7.91 -10.38 12.33
C ASP A 169 8.55 -11.66 11.76
N LEU A 170 8.12 -12.84 12.21
CA LEU A 170 8.68 -14.13 11.76
C LEU A 170 7.98 -14.71 10.52
N PHE A 171 6.64 -14.65 10.46
CA PHE A 171 5.88 -15.36 9.42
C PHE A 171 5.23 -14.44 8.38
N ALA A 172 4.87 -13.22 8.76
CA ALA A 172 4.17 -12.26 7.89
C ALA A 172 4.70 -10.83 8.13
N PRO A 173 5.99 -10.57 7.81
CA PRO A 173 6.63 -9.30 8.14
C PRO A 173 6.02 -8.15 7.34
N ILE A 174 5.54 -7.11 8.03
CA ILE A 174 4.95 -5.93 7.40
C ILE A 174 6.01 -5.22 6.55
N LYS A 175 5.70 -4.95 5.27
CA LYS A 175 6.58 -4.16 4.41
C LYS A 175 6.40 -2.67 4.69
N ARG A 176 7.50 -1.99 5.05
CA ARG A 176 7.54 -0.54 5.28
C ARG A 176 7.33 0.19 3.96
N GLY A 177 6.32 1.08 3.92
CA GLY A 177 5.90 1.73 2.68
C GLY A 177 5.13 0.84 1.71
N GLY A 178 4.72 -0.35 2.16
CA GLY A 178 4.00 -1.33 1.36
C GLY A 178 2.49 -1.34 1.64
N HIS A 179 1.82 -2.24 0.94
CA HIS A 179 0.40 -2.56 1.10
C HIS A 179 0.25 -3.85 1.88
N ASN A 180 -0.17 -3.78 3.14
CA ASN A 180 -0.28 -4.95 4.00
C ASN A 180 -1.75 -5.14 4.40
N ALA A 181 -2.13 -6.34 4.80
CA ALA A 181 -3.49 -6.59 5.26
C ALA A 181 -3.55 -7.42 6.54
N LEU A 182 -4.58 -7.14 7.33
CA LEU A 182 -4.95 -7.84 8.53
C LEU A 182 -6.43 -8.23 8.42
N PHE A 183 -6.68 -9.50 8.13
CA PHE A 183 -7.98 -10.00 7.76
C PHE A 183 -8.54 -11.01 8.78
N THR A 184 -9.85 -10.94 9.00
CA THR A 184 -10.53 -11.87 9.90
C THR A 184 -12.00 -12.08 9.55
N SER A 185 -12.44 -13.31 9.33
CA SER A 185 -13.87 -13.62 9.20
C SER A 185 -14.62 -13.73 10.53
N SER A 186 -13.97 -13.46 11.66
CA SER A 186 -14.51 -13.76 13.00
C SER A 186 -14.37 -12.58 13.97
N VAL A 187 -15.44 -12.34 14.75
CA VAL A 187 -15.41 -11.41 15.88
C VAL A 187 -14.72 -12.09 17.08
N GLY A 188 -14.05 -11.31 17.93
CA GLY A 188 -13.46 -11.81 19.19
C GLY A 188 -12.08 -12.45 19.07
N VAL A 189 -11.45 -12.40 17.89
CA VAL A 189 -10.09 -12.95 17.67
C VAL A 189 -8.96 -11.99 18.10
N GLY A 190 -9.29 -10.82 18.63
CA GLY A 190 -8.31 -9.85 19.13
C GLY A 190 -7.74 -8.89 18.10
N LYS A 191 -8.38 -8.73 16.91
CA LYS A 191 -7.93 -7.78 15.86
C LYS A 191 -7.65 -6.37 16.40
N MET A 192 -8.59 -5.79 17.15
CA MET A 192 -8.44 -4.42 17.68
C MET A 192 -7.28 -4.26 18.66
N VAL A 193 -6.94 -5.33 19.39
CA VAL A 193 -5.79 -5.36 20.30
C VAL A 193 -4.50 -5.34 19.50
N VAL A 194 -4.42 -6.13 18.43
CA VAL A 194 -3.24 -6.14 17.53
C VAL A 194 -3.08 -4.80 16.81
N LEU A 195 -4.16 -4.21 16.30
CA LEU A 195 -4.10 -2.88 15.69
C LEU A 195 -3.58 -1.83 16.69
N GLY A 196 -4.13 -1.80 17.92
CA GLY A 196 -3.64 -0.89 18.97
C GLY A 196 -2.16 -1.12 19.30
N GLN A 197 -1.73 -2.39 19.39
CA GLN A 197 -0.33 -2.73 19.63
C GLN A 197 0.59 -2.31 18.48
N LEU A 198 0.16 -2.45 17.22
CA LEU A 198 0.91 -1.97 16.07
C LEU A 198 1.07 -0.43 16.10
N VAL A 199 0.01 0.30 16.45
CA VAL A 199 0.09 1.76 16.63
C VAL A 199 1.04 2.11 17.78
N GLN A 200 0.95 1.44 18.93
CA GLN A 200 1.87 1.68 20.05
C GLN A 200 3.33 1.48 19.65
N ARG A 201 3.62 0.44 18.85
CA ARG A 201 4.96 0.14 18.35
C ARG A 201 5.43 1.18 17.33
N MET A 202 4.53 1.62 16.45
CA MET A 202 4.81 2.70 15.51
C MET A 202 5.23 3.99 16.23
N VAL A 203 4.52 4.37 17.29
CA VAL A 203 4.84 5.55 18.11
C VAL A 203 6.15 5.34 18.89
N ALA A 204 6.24 4.26 19.67
CA ALA A 204 7.34 4.06 20.62
C ALA A 204 8.68 3.68 19.98
N GLN A 205 8.69 3.09 18.79
CA GLN A 205 9.92 2.55 18.18
C GLN A 205 10.28 3.20 16.84
N HIS A 206 9.32 3.82 16.16
CA HIS A 206 9.52 4.35 14.80
C HIS A 206 9.26 5.85 14.71
N GLY A 207 9.09 6.55 15.86
CA GLY A 207 8.80 7.98 15.91
C GLY A 207 7.54 8.36 15.13
N GLY A 208 6.62 7.41 15.01
CA GLY A 208 5.54 7.46 14.04
C GLY A 208 4.20 7.88 14.62
N CYS A 209 3.16 7.74 13.81
CA CYS A 209 1.75 7.94 14.14
C CYS A 209 0.88 6.96 13.37
N ALA A 210 -0.42 6.97 13.67
CA ALA A 210 -1.41 6.34 12.82
C ALA A 210 -2.44 7.34 12.28
N VAL A 211 -2.84 7.08 11.05
CA VAL A 211 -4.02 7.69 10.43
C VAL A 211 -4.99 6.54 10.15
N CYS A 212 -6.16 6.58 10.77
CA CYS A 212 -7.20 5.57 10.59
C CYS A 212 -8.27 6.13 9.66
N MET A 213 -8.66 5.39 8.64
CA MET A 213 -9.76 5.78 7.76
C MET A 213 -10.75 4.64 7.56
N GLY A 214 -12.04 4.97 7.54
CA GLY A 214 -13.08 3.96 7.35
C GLY A 214 -14.48 4.52 7.23
N LEU A 215 -15.46 3.62 7.32
CA LEU A 215 -16.88 3.97 7.30
C LEU A 215 -17.50 3.63 8.65
N ASN A 216 -18.30 4.56 9.17
CA ASN A 216 -19.06 4.34 10.39
C ASN A 216 -20.11 3.25 10.15
N ARG A 217 -20.14 2.22 11.01
CA ARG A 217 -21.13 1.14 10.93
C ARG A 217 -21.56 0.66 12.32
N GLY A 218 -22.80 0.96 12.68
CA GLY A 218 -23.35 0.57 13.98
C GLY A 218 -22.49 1.11 15.11
N GLY A 219 -21.99 0.23 15.98
CA GLY A 219 -21.10 0.62 17.07
C GLY A 219 -19.63 0.86 16.68
N PHE A 220 -19.23 0.54 15.45
CA PHE A 220 -17.86 0.74 14.98
C PHE A 220 -17.76 2.08 14.25
N THR A 221 -17.28 3.09 14.97
CA THR A 221 -17.05 4.45 14.47
C THR A 221 -15.62 4.88 14.77
N GLY A 222 -15.16 5.97 14.16
CA GLY A 222 -13.88 6.59 14.51
C GLY A 222 -13.79 6.95 16.01
N GLU A 223 -14.90 7.38 16.62
CA GLU A 223 -14.96 7.67 18.05
C GLU A 223 -14.86 6.40 18.91
N SER A 224 -15.55 5.32 18.53
CA SER A 224 -15.44 4.02 19.22
C SER A 224 -14.02 3.46 19.16
N LEU A 225 -13.31 3.67 18.04
CA LEU A 225 -11.89 3.30 17.92
C LEU A 225 -11.03 4.09 18.90
N MET A 226 -11.20 5.42 18.93
CA MET A 226 -10.46 6.30 19.85
C MET A 226 -10.77 5.97 21.31
N LEU A 227 -12.02 5.67 21.65
CA LEU A 227 -12.43 5.21 22.98
C LEU A 227 -11.75 3.89 23.36
N GLY A 228 -11.66 2.93 22.43
CA GLY A 228 -11.01 1.65 22.65
C GLY A 228 -9.50 1.76 22.92
N TRP A 229 -8.87 2.86 22.50
CA TRP A 229 -7.44 3.13 22.67
C TRP A 229 -7.11 4.24 23.66
N ARG A 230 -8.11 4.89 24.26
CA ARG A 230 -7.94 6.06 25.14
C ARG A 230 -7.02 5.79 26.32
N ASP A 231 -7.07 4.59 26.87
CA ASP A 231 -6.33 4.23 28.08
C ASP A 231 -4.98 3.54 27.74
N LEU A 232 -4.67 3.37 26.45
CA LEU A 232 -3.37 2.86 25.99
C LEU A 232 -2.35 4.00 25.96
N THR A 233 -1.10 3.69 26.28
CA THR A 233 0.01 4.64 26.21
C THR A 233 1.13 4.14 25.32
N ALA A 234 1.89 5.07 24.76
CA ALA A 234 3.15 4.80 24.06
C ALA A 234 4.13 5.91 24.44
N ASP A 235 5.32 5.52 24.90
CA ASP A 235 6.37 6.45 25.34
C ASP A 235 5.90 7.51 26.37
N GLY A 236 5.05 7.09 27.31
CA GLY A 236 4.52 7.96 28.37
C GLY A 236 3.41 8.93 27.94
N GLN A 237 3.01 8.92 26.67
CA GLN A 237 1.89 9.70 26.14
C GLN A 237 0.66 8.82 25.89
N LEU A 238 -0.53 9.42 25.86
CA LEU A 238 -1.73 8.71 25.45
C LEU A 238 -1.61 8.31 23.98
N LEU A 239 -1.98 7.06 23.65
CA LEU A 239 -1.89 6.56 22.29
C LEU A 239 -2.71 7.42 21.33
N THR A 240 -3.88 7.89 21.78
CA THR A 240 -4.79 8.73 21.00
C THR A 240 -4.18 10.06 20.60
N GLU A 241 -3.23 10.63 21.35
CA GLU A 241 -2.51 11.86 20.95
C GLU A 241 -1.63 11.66 19.70
N ASN A 242 -1.40 10.41 19.31
CA ASN A 242 -0.62 10.02 18.14
C ASN A 242 -1.46 9.37 17.04
N VAL A 243 -2.79 9.50 17.12
CA VAL A 243 -3.75 8.95 16.15
C VAL A 243 -4.66 10.05 15.63
N VAL A 244 -5.01 10.00 14.35
CA VAL A 244 -6.11 10.77 13.76
C VAL A 244 -7.02 9.81 12.99
N CYS A 245 -8.33 9.98 13.13
CA CYS A 245 -9.35 9.18 12.45
C CYS A 245 -10.05 10.03 11.40
N VAL A 246 -10.29 9.50 10.21
CA VAL A 246 -11.09 10.13 9.13
C VAL A 246 -12.18 9.15 8.70
N TYR A 247 -13.42 9.42 9.07
CA TYR A 247 -14.53 8.49 8.88
C TYR A 247 -15.68 9.13 8.10
N GLY A 248 -16.19 8.42 7.10
CA GLY A 248 -17.48 8.72 6.45
C GLY A 248 -18.59 7.82 6.99
N ASP A 249 -19.77 7.92 6.41
CA ASP A 249 -20.88 7.01 6.68
C ASP A 249 -20.94 5.88 5.65
N ILE A 250 -21.40 4.69 6.05
CA ILE A 250 -21.60 3.57 5.13
C ILE A 250 -22.70 3.85 4.10
N GLU A 251 -23.61 4.77 4.38
CA GLU A 251 -24.69 5.19 3.48
C GLU A 251 -24.27 6.30 2.50
N ASP A 252 -23.08 6.87 2.68
CA ASP A 252 -22.55 7.93 1.81
C ASP A 252 -22.38 7.44 0.37
N ASP A 253 -22.47 8.35 -0.60
CA ASP A 253 -22.21 8.01 -2.00
C ASP A 253 -20.71 7.74 -2.28
N ALA A 254 -20.41 7.21 -3.46
CA ALA A 254 -19.03 6.88 -3.83
C ALA A 254 -18.07 8.09 -3.82
N THR A 255 -18.59 9.29 -4.09
CA THR A 255 -17.78 10.52 -4.10
C THR A 255 -17.39 10.91 -2.69
N ALA A 256 -18.35 10.90 -1.76
CA ALA A 256 -18.10 11.19 -0.35
C ALA A 256 -17.14 10.16 0.27
N ARG A 257 -17.27 8.87 -0.06
CA ARG A 257 -16.31 7.84 0.37
C ARG A 257 -14.90 8.06 -0.20
N LEU A 258 -14.79 8.48 -1.45
CA LEU A 258 -13.49 8.85 -2.03
C LEU A 258 -12.87 10.04 -1.29
N GLN A 259 -13.67 11.03 -0.90
CA GLN A 259 -13.20 12.19 -0.14
C GLN A 259 -12.62 11.79 1.23
N VAL A 260 -13.18 10.77 1.90
CA VAL A 260 -12.62 10.19 3.13
C VAL A 260 -11.19 9.68 2.89
N ALA A 261 -11.00 8.88 1.85
CA ALA A 261 -9.69 8.32 1.51
C ALA A 261 -8.68 9.42 1.14
N GLU A 262 -9.12 10.40 0.35
CA GLU A 262 -8.32 11.57 -0.03
C GLU A 262 -7.88 12.42 1.17
N THR A 263 -8.80 12.65 2.12
CA THR A 263 -8.50 13.42 3.34
C THR A 263 -7.51 12.69 4.21
N GLY A 264 -7.76 11.41 4.51
CA GLY A 264 -6.85 10.60 5.33
C GLY A 264 -5.46 10.47 4.71
N LEU A 265 -5.38 10.24 3.40
CA LEU A 265 -4.10 10.13 2.71
C LEU A 265 -3.34 11.46 2.63
N THR A 266 -4.04 12.58 2.45
CA THR A 266 -3.41 13.90 2.45
C THR A 266 -2.81 14.23 3.82
N ILE A 267 -3.52 13.90 4.90
CA ILE A 267 -3.00 14.02 6.27
C ILE A 267 -1.77 13.13 6.46
N ALA A 268 -1.84 11.87 6.04
CA ALA A 268 -0.73 10.93 6.13
C ALA A 268 0.52 11.42 5.38
N GLU A 269 0.34 11.99 4.19
CA GLU A 269 1.45 12.53 3.40
C GLU A 269 2.06 13.77 4.04
N GLN A 270 1.27 14.68 4.59
CA GLN A 270 1.81 15.83 5.32
C GLN A 270 2.67 15.35 6.50
N LEU A 271 2.18 14.40 7.29
CA LEU A 271 2.92 13.83 8.42
C LEU A 271 4.21 13.13 7.97
N ARG A 272 4.18 12.45 6.81
CA ARG A 272 5.37 11.84 6.20
C ARG A 272 6.39 12.91 5.76
N GLN A 273 5.94 14.02 5.17
CA GLN A 273 6.80 15.15 4.78
C GLN A 273 7.43 15.84 6.00
N GLU A 274 6.76 15.80 7.15
CA GLU A 274 7.30 16.21 8.45
C GLU A 274 8.31 15.20 9.04
N GLY A 275 8.59 14.09 8.33
CA GLY A 275 9.59 13.10 8.72
C GLY A 275 9.06 11.95 9.57
N ARG A 276 7.73 11.78 9.68
CA ARG A 276 7.14 10.71 10.51
C ARG A 276 6.90 9.43 9.72
N ASN A 277 7.07 8.28 10.38
CA ASN A 277 6.54 7.02 9.87
C ASN A 277 5.03 6.94 10.18
N VAL A 278 4.21 6.76 9.16
CA VAL A 278 2.75 6.74 9.28
C VAL A 278 2.25 5.32 9.03
N LEU A 279 1.51 4.77 9.99
CA LEU A 279 0.69 3.59 9.79
C LEU A 279 -0.69 4.05 9.31
N LEU A 280 -1.00 3.80 8.03
CA LEU A 280 -2.29 4.14 7.44
C LEU A 280 -3.22 2.94 7.55
N LEU A 281 -4.10 2.96 8.56
CA LEU A 281 -5.11 1.92 8.78
C LEU A 281 -6.32 2.20 7.91
N VAL A 282 -6.68 1.24 7.05
CA VAL A 282 -7.78 1.40 6.08
C VAL A 282 -8.79 0.29 6.26
N ASP A 283 -10.02 0.66 6.63
CA ASP A 283 -11.18 -0.25 6.64
C ASP A 283 -11.42 -0.82 5.23
N ASP A 284 -11.58 -2.14 5.11
CA ASP A 284 -11.78 -2.83 3.84
C ASP A 284 -13.05 -2.37 3.10
N MET A 285 -14.09 -1.97 3.81
CA MET A 285 -15.34 -1.50 3.21
C MET A 285 -15.15 -0.15 2.52
N LEU A 286 -14.33 0.72 3.14
CA LEU A 286 -13.90 1.96 2.50
C LEU A 286 -13.01 1.63 1.30
N ALA A 287 -12.00 0.78 1.49
CA ALA A 287 -11.05 0.42 0.45
C ALA A 287 -11.76 -0.11 -0.81
N LEU A 288 -12.72 -1.03 -0.65
CA LEU A 288 -13.47 -1.63 -1.74
C LEU A 288 -14.55 -0.73 -2.35
N SER A 289 -14.74 0.49 -1.83
CA SER A 289 -15.60 1.47 -2.47
C SER A 289 -15.03 1.91 -3.82
N LYS A 290 -15.94 2.30 -4.73
CA LYS A 290 -15.57 2.69 -6.10
C LYS A 290 -14.48 3.76 -6.08
N ASP A 291 -13.47 3.58 -6.92
CA ASP A 291 -12.33 4.49 -7.11
C ASP A 291 -11.36 4.64 -5.91
N VAL A 292 -11.71 4.15 -4.72
CA VAL A 292 -10.87 4.25 -3.51
C VAL A 292 -9.65 3.34 -3.58
N LEU A 293 -9.80 2.03 -3.84
CA LEU A 293 -8.65 1.13 -3.87
C LEU A 293 -7.63 1.49 -4.96
N PRO A 294 -8.03 1.80 -6.21
CA PRO A 294 -7.11 2.32 -7.22
C PRO A 294 -6.39 3.58 -6.75
N TYR A 295 -7.12 4.49 -6.10
CA TYR A 295 -6.54 5.69 -5.51
C TYR A 295 -5.49 5.36 -4.44
N LEU A 296 -5.78 4.48 -3.48
CA LEU A 296 -4.82 4.12 -2.42
C LEU A 296 -3.59 3.38 -2.97
N ARG A 297 -3.78 2.49 -3.94
CA ARG A 297 -2.70 1.74 -4.62
C ARG A 297 -1.65 2.64 -5.27
N ALA A 298 -2.07 3.75 -5.85
CA ALA A 298 -1.16 4.68 -6.50
C ALA A 298 -0.24 5.40 -5.51
N ASN A 299 -0.48 5.28 -4.21
CA ASN A 299 -0.07 6.28 -3.23
C ASN A 299 0.67 5.74 -1.99
N ALA A 300 1.15 4.50 -2.02
CA ALA A 300 2.11 4.03 -1.01
C ALA A 300 3.50 4.62 -1.25
N VAL A 301 4.11 5.19 -0.21
CA VAL A 301 5.36 5.98 -0.32
C VAL A 301 6.30 5.63 0.82
N ALA A 302 7.55 5.28 0.51
CA ALA A 302 8.64 5.18 1.48
C ALA A 302 9.88 5.94 0.98
N THR A 303 10.42 6.77 1.86
CA THR A 303 11.79 7.31 1.78
C THR A 303 12.66 6.63 2.83
N PRO A 304 13.99 6.81 2.78
CA PRO A 304 14.86 6.31 3.84
C PRO A 304 14.45 6.82 5.24
N GLU A 305 13.95 8.05 5.34
CA GLU A 305 13.65 8.74 6.59
C GLU A 305 12.20 8.52 7.09
N ALA A 306 11.22 8.46 6.18
CA ALA A 306 9.79 8.40 6.52
C ALA A 306 8.99 7.55 5.53
N ALA A 307 7.88 6.97 5.96
CA ALA A 307 7.05 6.12 5.09
C ALA A 307 5.58 6.17 5.47
N ILE A 308 4.70 5.97 4.49
CA ILE A 308 3.28 5.65 4.69
C ILE A 308 3.13 4.14 4.46
N THR A 309 2.92 3.39 5.53
CA THR A 309 2.71 1.94 5.48
C THR A 309 1.22 1.67 5.57
N LEU A 310 0.63 1.10 4.51
CA LEU A 310 -0.79 0.81 4.48
C LEU A 310 -1.06 -0.53 5.15
N LEU A 311 -2.10 -0.57 5.98
CA LEU A 311 -2.65 -1.78 6.56
C LEU A 311 -4.16 -1.80 6.37
N TYR A 312 -4.62 -2.63 5.44
CA TYR A 312 -6.04 -2.87 5.22
C TYR A 312 -6.57 -3.80 6.30
N ASP A 313 -7.69 -3.47 6.92
CA ASP A 313 -8.31 -4.30 7.94
C ASP A 313 -9.77 -4.61 7.63
N GLY A 314 -10.20 -5.86 7.81
CA GLY A 314 -11.50 -6.25 7.30
C GLY A 314 -11.96 -7.69 7.55
N PRO A 315 -13.25 -8.02 7.32
CA PRO A 315 -13.82 -9.36 7.41
C PRO A 315 -13.23 -10.44 6.49
N HIS A 316 -12.34 -10.10 5.56
CA HIS A 316 -11.89 -11.04 4.52
C HIS A 316 -11.09 -12.25 5.07
N THR A 317 -10.88 -13.28 4.23
CA THR A 317 -10.10 -14.49 4.58
C THR A 317 -9.30 -14.92 3.35
N PRO A 318 -8.03 -15.37 3.50
CA PRO A 318 -7.20 -15.81 2.38
C PRO A 318 -7.83 -16.93 1.56
N GLY A 319 -7.63 -16.91 0.24
CA GLY A 319 -8.20 -17.89 -0.72
C GLY A 319 -9.57 -17.52 -1.32
N LEU A 320 -10.19 -16.43 -0.85
CA LEU A 320 -11.35 -15.75 -1.46
C LEU A 320 -10.99 -14.32 -1.88
N GLU A 321 -9.70 -14.06 -2.10
CA GLU A 321 -9.20 -12.74 -2.45
C GLU A 321 -9.88 -12.25 -3.74
N PRO A 322 -10.60 -11.12 -3.73
CA PRO A 322 -10.94 -10.47 -4.97
C PRO A 322 -9.63 -10.07 -5.67
N ASP A 323 -9.58 -10.08 -7.00
CA ASP A 323 -8.45 -9.56 -7.80
C ASP A 323 -7.98 -8.15 -7.34
N ALA A 324 -8.88 -7.44 -6.65
CA ALA A 324 -8.66 -6.22 -5.90
C ALA A 324 -7.52 -6.29 -4.83
N TYR A 325 -7.09 -7.45 -4.33
CA TYR A 325 -6.02 -7.54 -3.31
C TYR A 325 -4.77 -8.31 -3.76
N ALA A 326 -4.66 -8.68 -5.03
CA ALA A 326 -3.50 -9.37 -5.60
C ALA A 326 -2.15 -8.59 -5.55
N HIS A 327 -2.19 -7.33 -5.08
CA HIS A 327 -1.06 -6.43 -4.98
C HIS A 327 -0.50 -6.31 -3.55
N LEU A 328 -1.15 -6.95 -2.58
CA LEU A 328 -0.72 -6.88 -1.18
C LEU A 328 0.66 -7.54 -1.02
N ASP A 329 1.51 -6.87 -0.26
CA ASP A 329 2.85 -7.30 0.11
C ASP A 329 2.84 -8.36 1.21
N THR A 330 1.89 -8.26 2.13
CA THR A 330 1.77 -9.12 3.32
C THR A 330 0.30 -9.30 3.66
N ILE A 331 -0.09 -10.52 4.00
CA ILE A 331 -1.43 -10.84 4.49
C ILE A 331 -1.28 -11.54 5.84
N MET A 332 -2.03 -11.06 6.84
CA MET A 332 -2.13 -11.68 8.15
C MET A 332 -3.58 -12.09 8.37
N ALA A 333 -3.83 -13.40 8.47
CA ALA A 333 -5.18 -13.91 8.71
C ALA A 333 -5.36 -14.35 10.16
N PHE A 334 -6.46 -13.94 10.79
CA PHE A 334 -6.81 -14.46 12.10
C PHE A 334 -7.59 -15.77 11.99
N ASP A 335 -7.28 -16.70 12.89
CA ASP A 335 -7.97 -17.97 13.03
C ASP A 335 -8.73 -18.05 14.36
N ARG A 336 -10.01 -18.42 14.27
CA ARG A 336 -10.87 -18.57 15.44
C ARG A 336 -10.49 -19.80 16.28
N GLY A 337 -9.95 -20.85 15.66
CA GLY A 337 -9.47 -22.04 16.38
C GLY A 337 -8.34 -21.69 17.34
N ARG A 338 -7.38 -20.87 16.91
CA ARG A 338 -6.30 -20.33 17.74
C ARG A 338 -6.83 -19.46 18.88
N ALA A 339 -7.79 -18.59 18.59
CA ALA A 339 -8.45 -17.78 19.62
C ALA A 339 -9.15 -18.65 20.68
N ASN A 340 -9.88 -19.70 20.27
CA ASN A 340 -10.52 -20.65 21.18
C ASN A 340 -9.52 -21.44 22.04
N GLN A 341 -8.28 -21.58 21.58
CA GLN A 341 -7.16 -22.18 22.32
C GLN A 341 -6.38 -21.15 23.14
N MET A 342 -6.87 -19.90 23.24
CA MET A 342 -6.23 -18.79 23.96
C MET A 342 -4.83 -18.43 23.42
N LEU A 343 -4.56 -18.71 22.14
CA LEU A 343 -3.32 -18.33 21.48
C LEU A 343 -3.46 -16.92 20.88
N TYR A 344 -2.91 -15.91 21.55
CA TYR A 344 -2.95 -14.51 21.11
C TYR A 344 -1.54 -13.95 20.79
N PRO A 345 -1.40 -13.12 19.74
CA PRO A 345 -2.43 -12.78 18.76
C PRO A 345 -2.84 -14.01 17.92
N ALA A 346 -4.14 -14.14 17.64
CA ALA A 346 -4.72 -15.32 16.99
C ALA A 346 -4.51 -15.33 15.47
N ILE A 347 -3.34 -14.87 15.01
CA ILE A 347 -2.89 -14.92 13.62
C ILE A 347 -2.51 -16.36 13.29
N ASP A 348 -2.98 -16.87 12.16
CA ASP A 348 -2.58 -18.16 11.59
C ASP A 348 -1.21 -18.00 10.92
N PRO A 349 -0.15 -18.71 11.38
CA PRO A 349 1.17 -18.60 10.76
C PRO A 349 1.27 -19.29 9.40
N LEU A 350 0.25 -20.04 8.96
CA LEU A 350 0.25 -20.81 7.72
C LEU A 350 -0.61 -20.19 6.60
N ARG A 351 -1.42 -19.17 6.91
CA ARG A 351 -2.34 -18.50 5.98
C ARG A 351 -2.01 -17.03 5.84
#